data_AF-A0A8H3GZA8-F1
#
_entry.id   AF-A0A8H3GZA8-F1
#
_cell.length_a   1.000
_cell.length_b   1.000
_cell.length_c   1.000
_cell.angle_alpha   90.00
_cell.angle_beta   90.00
_cell.angle_gamma   90.00
#
_symmetry.space_group_name_H-M   'P 1'
#
loop_
_entity.id
_entity.type
_entity.pdbx_description
1 polymer ?
#
loop_
_entity_poly.entity_id
_entity_poly.type
_entity_poly.pdbx_seq_one_letter_code
_entity_poly.pdbx_strand_id
1 'polypeptide(L)'
;MSILPTVAPHPLRLTSPRTPRTLRTFSRDQPHVSYTEEKPRVPVLFKRLFKFSQMDFELAAWQLTYLCVAPRRVYKNVYFHKQTKNTWARDDPAILWLVSAALCISATAWGLVYSLSPFEIIKLALLMVIRDFLLSGALVATMVWAFSNTLLLSPSQSPPTKVEWAYTFDVHTNAFFPVFLILHGLQLVLLPVVSRDGWVWLWMGNSVWVVGLTMYVYVTYLGLNALPFLIRTELLLFPLLPLFAAYAVSLLGFNVARWALQVYFGS
;
A
#
# COMPACT_ATOMS: atom_id res chain seq x y z
N MET A 1 -36.70 25.83 -67.26
CA MET A 1 -36.88 25.72 -68.73
C MET A 1 -35.77 26.56 -69.34
N SER A 2 -34.76 26.06 -70.06
CA SER A 2 -34.70 24.93 -70.98
C SER A 2 -33.21 24.55 -71.21
N ILE A 3 -32.88 23.28 -70.95
CA ILE A 3 -32.10 22.33 -71.78
C ILE A 3 -30.59 22.60 -72.01
N LEU A 4 -29.79 21.80 -71.29
CA LEU A 4 -28.44 21.32 -71.66
C LEU A 4 -28.51 20.32 -72.83
N PRO A 5 -27.46 20.21 -73.67
CA PRO A 5 -27.14 18.97 -74.34
C PRO A 5 -25.89 18.31 -73.73
N THR A 6 -26.08 17.07 -73.33
CA THR A 6 -25.10 16.06 -72.93
C THR A 6 -24.29 15.57 -74.15
N VAL A 7 -22.96 15.49 -74.02
CA VAL A 7 -22.10 14.67 -74.90
C VAL A 7 -21.28 13.73 -74.02
N ALA A 8 -21.39 12.44 -74.30
CA ALA A 8 -20.77 11.31 -73.60
C ALA A 8 -19.52 10.81 -74.38
N PRO A 9 -18.73 9.85 -73.86
CA PRO A 9 -17.26 9.96 -73.80
C PRO A 9 -16.51 9.11 -74.84
N HIS A 10 -15.23 9.44 -75.10
CA HIS A 10 -14.30 8.56 -75.81
C HIS A 10 -13.18 8.02 -74.87
N PRO A 11 -12.80 6.73 -75.02
CA PRO A 11 -12.04 5.98 -74.03
C PRO A 11 -10.52 6.12 -74.21
N LEU A 12 -9.80 6.36 -73.11
CA LEU A 12 -8.35 6.24 -73.08
C LEU A 12 -7.95 4.77 -72.95
N ARG A 13 -7.15 4.33 -73.92
CA ARG A 13 -6.62 2.98 -74.11
C ARG A 13 -5.90 2.43 -72.88
N LEU A 14 -6.22 1.17 -72.56
CA LEU A 14 -5.39 0.26 -71.77
C LEU A 14 -4.05 0.00 -72.48
N THR A 15 -2.94 0.26 -71.79
CA THR A 15 -1.64 -0.34 -72.08
C THR A 15 -1.07 -0.96 -70.80
N SER A 16 -0.87 -2.27 -70.85
CA SER A 16 -0.05 -3.09 -69.94
C SER A 16 0.90 -3.91 -70.85
N PRO A 17 2.05 -4.46 -70.40
CA PRO A 17 2.82 -4.27 -69.17
C PRO A 17 4.30 -3.90 -69.47
N ARG A 18 5.01 -3.28 -68.51
CA ARG A 18 6.47 -3.44 -68.39
C ARG A 18 6.86 -3.59 -66.93
N THR A 19 7.31 -4.78 -66.59
CA THR A 19 7.93 -5.16 -65.31
C THR A 19 9.39 -4.73 -65.31
N PRO A 20 9.85 -3.94 -64.32
CA PRO A 20 11.22 -4.00 -63.86
C PRO A 20 11.29 -4.91 -62.62
N ARG A 21 11.93 -6.05 -62.84
CA ARG A 21 12.34 -7.04 -61.84
C ARG A 21 13.22 -6.36 -60.79
N THR A 22 12.67 -6.05 -59.62
CA THR A 22 13.46 -5.82 -58.40
C THR A 22 12.96 -6.79 -57.34
N LEU A 23 13.58 -7.96 -57.35
CA LEU A 23 13.46 -8.97 -56.32
C LEU A 23 14.20 -8.41 -55.09
N ARG A 24 13.53 -7.58 -54.29
CA ARG A 24 13.99 -7.30 -52.92
C ARG A 24 13.78 -8.59 -52.15
N THR A 25 14.85 -9.36 -52.02
CA THR A 25 15.01 -10.32 -50.94
C THR A 25 14.73 -9.59 -49.64
N PHE A 26 13.57 -9.85 -49.05
CA PHE A 26 13.34 -9.57 -47.63
C PHE A 26 14.24 -10.54 -46.86
N SER A 27 15.51 -10.17 -46.68
CA SER A 27 16.30 -10.73 -45.59
C SER A 27 15.59 -10.36 -44.31
N ARG A 28 15.02 -11.38 -43.67
CA ARG A 28 14.52 -11.31 -42.32
C ARG A 28 15.73 -11.24 -41.39
N ASP A 29 16.35 -10.07 -41.32
CA ASP A 29 17.22 -9.73 -40.20
C ASP A 29 16.31 -9.55 -38.98
N GLN A 30 16.06 -10.67 -38.29
CA GLN A 30 15.62 -10.61 -36.91
C GLN A 30 16.72 -9.89 -36.13
N PRO A 31 16.45 -8.76 -35.45
CA PRO A 31 17.36 -8.36 -34.40
C PRO A 31 17.33 -9.48 -33.36
N HIS A 32 18.46 -10.18 -33.21
CA HIS A 32 18.71 -10.99 -32.04
C HIS A 32 18.57 -10.05 -30.84
N VAL A 33 17.42 -10.12 -30.16
CA VAL A 33 17.24 -9.50 -28.86
C VAL A 33 18.21 -10.26 -27.95
N SER A 34 19.39 -9.69 -27.76
CA SER A 34 20.31 -10.12 -26.72
C SER A 34 19.55 -9.90 -25.41
N TYR A 35 19.08 -10.99 -24.80
CA TYR A 35 18.63 -10.96 -23.41
C TYR A 35 19.83 -10.49 -22.61
N THR A 36 19.88 -9.20 -22.34
CA THR A 36 20.87 -8.63 -21.45
C THR A 36 20.51 -9.19 -20.10
N GLU A 37 21.36 -10.08 -19.57
CA GLU A 37 21.30 -10.54 -18.19
C GLU A 37 21.08 -9.32 -17.30
N GLU A 38 19.89 -9.20 -16.71
CA GLU A 38 19.62 -8.14 -15.75
C GLU A 38 20.51 -8.40 -14.54
N LYS A 39 21.65 -7.69 -14.47
CA LYS A 39 22.39 -7.52 -13.21
C LYS A 39 21.38 -7.29 -12.09
N PRO A 40 21.49 -7.97 -10.94
CA PRO A 40 20.58 -7.76 -9.82
C PRO A 40 20.70 -6.31 -9.39
N ARG A 41 19.75 -5.48 -9.85
CA ARG A 41 19.64 -4.09 -9.46
C ARG A 41 19.24 -4.14 -7.99
N VAL A 42 20.17 -3.81 -7.11
CA VAL A 42 19.88 -3.50 -5.70
C VAL A 42 18.52 -2.79 -5.63
N PRO A 43 17.54 -3.30 -4.88
CA PRO A 43 16.18 -2.79 -4.93
C PRO A 43 16.24 -1.28 -4.74
N VAL A 44 15.72 -0.54 -5.71
CA VAL A 44 15.86 0.92 -5.81
C VAL A 44 15.46 1.63 -4.50
N LEU A 45 14.60 0.99 -3.71
CA LEU A 45 14.19 1.36 -2.36
C LEU A 45 15.38 1.62 -1.40
N PHE A 46 16.40 0.75 -1.34
CA PHE A 46 17.52 0.90 -0.40
C PHE A 46 18.42 2.09 -0.71
N LYS A 47 18.60 2.45 -2.00
CA LYS A 47 19.37 3.64 -2.39
C LYS A 47 18.64 4.94 -2.04
N ARG A 48 17.31 4.90 -1.90
CA ARG A 48 16.46 6.08 -1.64
C ARG A 48 16.33 6.38 -0.14
N LEU A 49 16.44 5.37 0.73
CA LEU A 49 16.31 5.53 2.20
C LEU A 49 17.30 6.51 2.83
N PHE A 50 18.47 6.71 2.21
CA PHE A 50 19.57 7.53 2.78
C PHE A 50 19.67 8.95 2.22
N LYS A 51 18.75 9.39 1.34
CA LYS A 51 18.76 10.77 0.79
C LYS A 51 17.83 11.71 1.57
N PHE A 52 18.24 12.09 2.78
CA PHE A 52 17.45 12.94 3.69
C PHE A 52 17.17 14.36 3.18
N SER A 53 18.07 14.94 2.39
CA SER A 53 17.99 16.36 1.98
C SER A 53 16.88 16.67 0.97
N GLN A 54 16.24 15.66 0.38
CA GLN A 54 15.22 15.82 -0.67
C GLN A 54 13.84 15.31 -0.22
N MET A 55 13.65 15.15 1.10
CA MET A 55 12.44 14.53 1.65
C MET A 55 11.45 15.61 2.12
N ASP A 56 10.24 15.61 1.55
CA ASP A 56 9.17 16.53 1.90
C ASP A 56 8.43 16.10 3.19
N PHE A 57 9.05 16.34 4.34
CA PHE A 57 8.49 15.99 5.65
C PHE A 57 7.16 16.68 5.96
N GLU A 58 6.97 17.92 5.49
CA GLU A 58 5.72 18.67 5.70
C GLU A 58 4.54 17.97 5.00
N LEU A 59 4.71 17.61 3.72
CA LEU A 59 3.69 16.88 2.97
C LEU A 59 3.40 15.53 3.62
N ALA A 60 4.45 14.81 4.05
CA ALA A 60 4.32 13.54 4.73
C ALA A 60 3.53 13.65 6.05
N ALA A 61 3.80 14.68 6.86
CA ALA A 61 3.08 14.95 8.10
C ALA A 61 1.59 15.27 7.85
N TRP A 62 1.29 16.05 6.81
CA TRP A 62 -0.09 16.29 6.39
C TRP A 62 -0.79 15.01 5.93
N GLN A 63 -0.11 14.15 5.16
CA GLN A 63 -0.66 12.86 4.75
C GLN A 63 -0.99 11.97 5.95
N LEU A 64 -0.09 11.89 6.94
CA LEU A 64 -0.32 11.15 8.19
C LEU A 64 -1.51 11.70 8.98
N THR A 65 -1.64 13.03 9.06
CA THR A 65 -2.78 13.69 9.71
C THR A 65 -4.10 13.37 8.99
N TYR A 66 -4.11 13.46 7.66
CA TYR A 66 -5.29 13.13 6.87
C TYR A 66 -5.66 11.65 6.94
N LEU A 67 -4.71 10.73 7.11
CA LEU A 67 -5.03 9.31 7.33
C LEU A 67 -5.88 9.09 8.59
N CYS A 68 -5.71 9.93 9.61
CA CYS A 68 -6.45 9.84 10.86
C CYS A 68 -7.84 10.50 10.76
N VAL A 69 -7.94 11.66 10.08
CA VAL A 69 -9.18 12.45 10.04
C VAL A 69 -10.05 12.11 8.84
N ALA A 70 -9.45 11.91 7.67
CA ALA A 70 -10.16 11.74 6.40
C ALA A 70 -9.33 10.92 5.40
N PRO A 71 -9.12 9.60 5.64
CA PRO A 71 -8.18 8.77 4.86
C PRO A 71 -8.48 8.73 3.36
N ARG A 72 -9.77 8.88 2.98
CA ARG A 72 -10.19 8.99 1.57
C ARG A 72 -9.52 10.14 0.83
N ARG A 73 -9.16 11.24 1.51
CA ARG A 73 -8.47 12.39 0.89
C ARG A 73 -7.06 12.02 0.42
N VAL A 74 -6.34 11.21 1.21
CA VAL A 74 -4.97 10.79 0.88
C VAL A 74 -4.95 9.96 -0.40
N TYR A 75 -5.93 9.08 -0.58
CA TYR A 75 -5.98 8.22 -1.76
C TYR A 75 -6.47 8.91 -3.03
N LYS A 76 -7.16 10.06 -2.93
CA LYS A 76 -7.40 10.92 -4.10
C LYS A 76 -6.08 11.48 -4.66
N ASN A 77 -5.12 11.81 -3.79
CA ASN A 77 -3.83 12.33 -4.21
C ASN A 77 -2.97 11.29 -4.94
N VAL A 78 -3.16 10.00 -4.64
CA VAL A 78 -2.49 8.90 -5.34
C VAL A 78 -2.85 8.87 -6.83
N TYR A 79 -4.11 9.15 -7.17
CA TYR A 79 -4.55 9.23 -8.57
C TYR A 79 -3.84 10.38 -9.32
N PHE A 80 -3.74 11.56 -8.70
CA PHE A 80 -3.01 12.70 -9.28
C PHE A 80 -1.50 12.45 -9.38
N HIS A 81 -0.92 11.76 -8.40
CA HIS A 81 0.49 11.34 -8.44
C HIS A 81 0.76 10.43 -9.64
N LYS A 82 -0.13 9.47 -9.90
CA LYS A 82 -0.01 8.58 -11.07
C LYS A 82 -0.02 9.36 -12.39
N GLN A 83 -0.84 10.41 -12.52
CA GLN A 83 -0.88 11.21 -13.74
C GLN A 83 0.42 11.99 -14.00
N THR A 84 1.10 12.42 -12.94
CA THR A 84 2.30 13.26 -13.04
C THR A 84 3.61 12.47 -13.11
N LYS A 85 3.71 11.33 -12.41
CA LYS A 85 4.94 10.52 -12.33
C LYS A 85 4.84 9.15 -13.00
N ASN A 86 3.65 8.74 -13.41
CA ASN A 86 3.37 7.44 -14.01
C ASN A 86 3.80 6.23 -13.16
N THR A 87 3.89 6.39 -11.83
CA THR A 87 4.12 5.31 -10.85
C THR A 87 3.04 5.34 -9.78
N TRP A 88 2.72 4.18 -9.20
CA TRP A 88 1.78 4.12 -8.07
C TRP A 88 2.49 4.23 -6.73
N ALA A 89 3.63 3.57 -6.59
CA ALA A 89 4.45 3.67 -5.39
C ALA A 89 5.05 5.07 -5.22
N ARG A 90 5.21 5.49 -3.97
CA ARG A 90 5.89 6.73 -3.62
C ARG A 90 7.38 6.63 -3.89
N ASP A 91 7.97 7.78 -4.21
CA ASP A 91 9.41 7.89 -4.42
C ASP A 91 10.17 8.35 -3.17
N ASP A 92 9.50 8.99 -2.22
CA ASP A 92 10.08 9.60 -1.03
C ASP A 92 9.87 8.74 0.24
N PRO A 93 10.91 8.49 1.05
CA PRO A 93 10.78 7.68 2.27
C PRO A 93 10.29 8.47 3.50
N ALA A 94 9.73 9.69 3.33
CA ALA A 94 9.47 10.62 4.43
C ALA A 94 8.50 10.07 5.46
N ILE A 95 7.42 9.44 5.00
CA ILE A 95 6.42 8.82 5.88
C ILE A 95 7.03 7.67 6.68
N LEU A 96 7.87 6.84 6.06
CA LEU A 96 8.53 5.71 6.74
C LEU A 96 9.38 6.21 7.91
N TRP A 97 10.16 7.27 7.70
CA TRP A 97 10.96 7.90 8.77
C TRP A 97 10.10 8.54 9.86
N LEU A 98 9.02 9.23 9.51
CA LEU A 98 8.11 9.81 10.51
C LEU A 98 7.42 8.74 11.36
N VAL A 99 6.95 7.64 10.75
CA VAL A 99 6.37 6.52 11.50
C VAL A 99 7.42 5.86 12.40
N SER A 100 8.64 5.68 11.91
CA SER A 100 9.74 5.09 12.70
C SER A 100 10.12 5.99 13.89
N ALA A 101 10.19 7.31 13.68
CA ALA A 101 10.42 8.27 14.76
C ALA A 101 9.28 8.27 15.79
N ALA A 102 8.03 8.20 15.34
CA ALA A 102 6.86 8.10 16.22
C ALA A 102 6.90 6.82 17.07
N LEU A 103 7.32 5.68 16.49
CA LEU A 103 7.52 4.43 17.23
C LEU A 103 8.62 4.56 18.29
N CYS A 104 9.74 5.23 17.99
CA CYS A 104 10.80 5.48 18.97
C CYS A 104 10.31 6.35 20.15
N ILE A 105 9.50 7.38 19.87
CA ILE A 105 8.89 8.22 20.90
C ILE A 105 7.94 7.38 21.77
N SER A 106 7.10 6.57 21.13
CA SER A 106 6.21 5.64 21.84
C SER A 106 6.97 4.62 22.69
N ALA A 107 8.01 4.00 22.16
CA ALA A 107 8.85 3.05 22.90
C ALA A 107 9.47 3.70 24.15
N THR A 108 9.87 4.97 24.04
CA THR A 108 10.34 5.73 25.21
C THR A 108 9.22 5.92 26.22
N ALA A 109 8.03 6.33 25.79
CA ALA A 109 6.88 6.51 26.69
C ALA A 109 6.48 5.20 27.40
N TRP A 110 6.37 4.09 26.67
CA TRP A 110 6.10 2.78 27.24
C TRP A 110 7.23 2.32 28.18
N GLY A 111 8.48 2.52 27.77
CA GLY A 111 9.64 2.18 28.59
C GLY A 111 9.70 2.94 29.90
N LEU A 112 9.34 4.22 29.91
CA LEU A 112 9.23 5.01 31.14
C LEU A 112 8.11 4.50 32.05
N VAL A 113 6.95 4.15 31.50
CA VAL A 113 5.83 3.61 32.29
C VAL A 113 6.18 2.28 32.95
N TYR A 114 6.92 1.41 32.24
CA TYR A 114 7.37 0.13 32.78
C TYR A 114 8.73 0.20 33.50
N SER A 115 9.27 1.40 33.72
CA SER A 115 10.55 1.63 34.42
C SER A 115 11.72 0.83 33.83
N LEU A 116 11.76 0.70 32.50
CA LEU A 116 12.81 -0.01 31.78
C LEU A 116 14.13 0.79 31.80
N SER A 117 15.26 0.07 31.78
CA SER A 117 16.57 0.68 31.61
C SER A 117 16.73 1.32 30.23
N PRO A 118 17.62 2.32 30.05
CA PRO A 118 17.82 2.96 28.75
C PRO A 118 18.16 1.98 27.61
N PHE A 119 18.89 0.91 27.93
CA PHE A 119 19.22 -0.13 26.95
C PHE A 119 18.00 -0.97 26.55
N GLU A 120 17.10 -1.27 27.48
CA GLU A 120 15.85 -1.95 27.20
C GLU A 120 14.89 -1.07 26.39
N ILE A 121 14.88 0.25 26.61
CA ILE A 121 14.13 1.20 25.77
C ILE A 121 14.63 1.18 24.34
N ILE A 122 15.95 1.16 24.13
CA ILE A 122 16.54 1.04 22.78
C ILE A 122 16.14 -0.29 22.13
N LYS A 123 16.21 -1.40 22.87
CA LYS A 123 15.75 -2.71 22.38
C LYS A 123 14.27 -2.70 22.01
N LEU A 124 13.42 -2.08 22.84
CA LEU A 124 11.99 -1.94 22.60
C LEU A 124 11.72 -1.11 21.36
N ALA A 125 12.42 0.00 21.16
CA ALA A 125 12.31 0.83 19.97
C ALA A 125 12.71 0.06 18.70
N LEU A 126 13.84 -0.66 18.74
CA LEU A 126 14.27 -1.52 17.62
C LEU A 126 13.26 -2.62 17.34
N LEU A 127 12.71 -3.24 18.37
CA LEU A 127 11.69 -4.28 18.24
C LEU A 127 10.41 -3.71 17.61
N MET A 128 9.93 -2.55 18.06
CA MET A 128 8.76 -1.88 17.47
C MET A 128 8.97 -1.50 16.00
N VAL A 129 10.13 -0.92 15.66
CA VAL A 129 10.42 -0.51 14.28
C VAL A 129 10.65 -1.72 13.38
N ILE A 130 11.48 -2.67 13.78
CA ILE A 130 11.90 -3.79 12.93
C ILE A 130 10.81 -4.86 12.87
N ARG A 131 10.33 -5.34 14.02
CA ARG A 131 9.36 -6.45 14.08
C ARG A 131 7.96 -5.96 13.76
N ASP A 132 7.48 -4.94 14.47
CA ASP A 132 6.06 -4.58 14.42
C ASP A 132 5.71 -3.75 13.21
N PHE A 133 6.63 -2.93 12.70
CA PHE A 133 6.40 -2.12 11.53
C PHE A 133 7.01 -2.73 10.26
N LEU A 134 8.34 -2.88 10.17
CA LEU A 134 8.99 -3.29 8.91
C LEU A 134 8.74 -4.75 8.53
N LEU A 135 8.92 -5.69 9.46
CA LEU A 135 8.74 -7.13 9.20
C LEU A 135 7.27 -7.46 8.96
N SER A 136 6.38 -7.02 9.85
CA SER A 136 4.94 -7.21 9.65
C SER A 136 4.47 -6.55 8.34
N GLY A 137 5.01 -5.38 8.02
CA GLY A 137 4.71 -4.65 6.79
C GLY A 137 5.14 -5.37 5.54
N ALA A 138 6.35 -5.94 5.52
CA ALA A 138 6.83 -6.73 4.40
C ALA A 138 5.97 -7.99 4.19
N LEU A 139 5.57 -8.66 5.27
CA LEU A 139 4.69 -9.84 5.21
C LEU A 139 3.31 -9.47 4.67
N VAL A 140 2.64 -8.47 5.27
CA VAL A 140 1.30 -8.05 4.86
C VAL A 140 1.29 -7.48 3.44
N ALA A 141 2.28 -6.64 3.09
CA ALA A 141 2.42 -6.11 1.73
C ALA A 141 2.56 -7.26 0.72
N THR A 142 3.37 -8.28 1.01
CA THR A 142 3.53 -9.45 0.13
C THR A 142 2.23 -10.23 -0.03
N MET A 143 1.48 -10.45 1.07
CA MET A 143 0.17 -11.12 1.02
C MET A 143 -0.85 -10.33 0.19
N VAL A 144 -0.98 -9.02 0.45
CA VAL A 144 -1.92 -8.13 -0.27
C VAL A 144 -1.53 -7.99 -1.74
N TRP A 145 -0.23 -7.89 -2.05
CA TRP A 145 0.30 -7.85 -3.40
C TRP A 145 -0.01 -9.13 -4.18
N ALA A 146 0.23 -10.30 -3.57
CA ALA A 146 -0.09 -11.58 -4.18
C ALA A 146 -1.60 -11.72 -4.38
N PHE A 147 -2.42 -11.40 -3.37
CA PHE A 147 -3.87 -11.48 -3.44
C PHE A 147 -4.46 -10.56 -4.51
N SER A 148 -4.00 -9.30 -4.56
CA SER A 148 -4.50 -8.32 -5.53
C SER A 148 -4.15 -8.69 -6.98
N ASN A 149 -2.93 -9.15 -7.23
CA ASN A 149 -2.51 -9.55 -8.57
C ASN A 149 -3.09 -10.90 -9.03
N THR A 150 -3.61 -11.72 -8.12
CA THR A 150 -4.21 -13.01 -8.47
C THR A 150 -5.73 -12.94 -8.62
N LEU A 151 -6.43 -12.15 -7.81
CA LEU A 151 -7.90 -12.18 -7.74
C LEU A 151 -8.59 -10.87 -8.12
N LEU A 152 -7.90 -9.73 -7.99
CA LEU A 152 -8.52 -8.42 -8.10
C LEU A 152 -8.24 -7.72 -9.44
N LEU A 153 -7.33 -8.22 -10.28
CA LEU A 153 -7.07 -7.57 -11.58
C LEU A 153 -8.29 -7.64 -12.51
N SER A 154 -8.58 -6.54 -13.18
CA SER A 154 -9.60 -6.49 -14.23
C SER A 154 -9.17 -7.31 -15.45
N PRO A 155 -10.02 -8.22 -15.98
CA PRO A 155 -9.69 -9.02 -17.16
C PRO A 155 -9.67 -8.20 -18.45
N SER A 156 -10.26 -7.00 -18.45
CA SER A 156 -10.44 -6.16 -19.65
C SER A 156 -9.25 -5.25 -19.94
N GLN A 157 -8.12 -5.40 -19.24
CA GLN A 157 -6.96 -4.53 -19.40
C GLN A 157 -6.17 -4.87 -20.67
N SER A 158 -5.76 -3.84 -21.41
CA SER A 158 -4.80 -3.95 -22.51
C SER A 158 -3.99 -2.65 -22.59
N PRO A 159 -2.69 -2.64 -22.23
CA PRO A 159 -1.88 -3.75 -21.70
C PRO A 159 -2.23 -4.12 -20.23
N PRO A 160 -1.90 -5.35 -19.77
CA PRO A 160 -2.13 -5.76 -18.39
C PRO A 160 -1.24 -4.95 -17.42
N THR A 161 -1.85 -4.24 -16.47
CA THR A 161 -1.14 -3.47 -15.43
C THR A 161 -1.21 -4.23 -14.12
N LYS A 162 -0.06 -4.49 -13.49
CA LYS A 162 0.04 -5.18 -12.20
C LYS A 162 0.13 -4.19 -11.05
N VAL A 163 -0.28 -4.62 -9.86
CA VAL A 163 -0.04 -3.87 -8.62
C VAL A 163 1.45 -3.96 -8.26
N GLU A 164 2.06 -2.81 -8.00
CA GLU A 164 3.45 -2.69 -7.57
C GLU A 164 3.59 -3.12 -6.10
N TRP A 165 4.58 -3.95 -5.76
CA TRP A 165 4.81 -4.36 -4.36
C TRP A 165 5.11 -3.15 -3.46
N ALA A 166 5.91 -2.21 -3.95
CA ALA A 166 6.23 -0.98 -3.22
C ALA A 166 4.96 -0.17 -2.88
N TYR A 167 3.97 -0.15 -3.77
CA TYR A 167 2.66 0.47 -3.49
C TYR A 167 1.91 -0.25 -2.37
N THR A 168 1.91 -1.59 -2.35
CA THR A 168 1.27 -2.33 -1.25
C THR A 168 1.97 -2.11 0.10
N PHE A 169 3.28 -1.91 0.09
CA PHE A 169 4.04 -1.53 1.30
C PHE A 169 3.75 -0.09 1.73
N ASP A 170 3.55 0.84 0.79
CA ASP A 170 3.08 2.20 1.08
C ASP A 170 1.67 2.19 1.71
N VAL A 171 0.80 1.31 1.22
CA VAL A 171 -0.54 1.13 1.79
C VAL A 171 -0.47 0.54 3.21
N HIS A 172 0.41 -0.44 3.47
CA HIS A 172 0.70 -0.89 4.83
C HIS A 172 1.16 0.28 5.71
N THR A 173 2.11 1.08 5.24
CA THR A 173 2.64 2.22 5.99
C THR A 173 1.54 3.21 6.36
N ASN A 174 0.64 3.49 5.41
CA ASN A 174 -0.52 4.36 5.64
C ASN A 174 -1.53 3.75 6.63
N ALA A 175 -1.80 2.46 6.54
CA ALA A 175 -2.74 1.76 7.43
C ALA A 175 -2.17 1.58 8.85
N PHE A 176 -0.85 1.41 8.96
CA PHE A 176 -0.17 1.22 10.23
C PHE A 176 -0.25 2.47 11.12
N PHE A 177 -0.12 3.67 10.56
CA PHE A 177 -0.04 4.89 11.38
C PHE A 177 -1.29 5.17 12.25
N PRO A 178 -2.54 5.12 11.73
CA PRO A 178 -3.72 5.22 12.58
C PRO A 178 -3.80 4.13 13.65
N VAL A 179 -3.42 2.90 13.31
CA VAL A 179 -3.41 1.77 14.25
C VAL A 179 -2.37 1.97 15.34
N PHE A 180 -1.19 2.47 14.98
CA PHE A 180 -0.14 2.86 15.91
C PHE A 180 -0.68 3.88 16.93
N LEU A 181 -1.37 4.93 16.49
CA LEU A 181 -1.95 5.91 17.40
C LEU A 181 -2.98 5.28 18.37
N ILE A 182 -3.77 4.31 17.90
CA ILE A 182 -4.77 3.63 18.74
C ILE A 182 -4.10 2.65 19.72
N LEU A 183 -3.29 1.72 19.23
CA LEU A 183 -2.75 0.61 20.02
C LEU A 183 -1.52 0.98 20.84
N HIS A 184 -0.75 1.98 20.43
CA HIS A 184 0.45 2.41 21.14
C HIS A 184 0.24 3.76 21.85
N GLY A 185 -0.53 4.67 21.26
CA GLY A 185 -0.83 5.98 21.86
C GLY A 185 -2.02 5.94 22.82
N LEU A 186 -3.23 5.68 22.31
CA LEU A 186 -4.46 5.69 23.11
C LEU A 186 -4.44 4.60 24.18
N GLN A 187 -3.97 3.39 23.86
CA GLN A 187 -3.84 2.32 24.84
C GLN A 187 -2.93 2.69 26.01
N LEU A 188 -1.84 3.42 25.78
CA LEU A 188 -0.95 3.89 26.84
C LEU A 188 -1.70 4.80 27.81
N VAL A 189 -2.51 5.73 27.29
CA VAL A 189 -3.37 6.61 28.09
C VAL A 189 -4.43 5.79 28.85
N LEU A 190 -4.97 4.76 28.21
CA LEU A 190 -5.96 3.86 28.80
C LEU A 190 -5.36 2.75 29.68
N LEU A 191 -4.05 2.72 29.91
CA LEU A 191 -3.41 1.66 30.69
C LEU A 191 -4.04 1.47 32.10
N PRO A 192 -4.36 2.53 32.87
CA PRO A 192 -5.00 2.37 34.19
C PRO A 192 -6.40 1.74 34.13
N VAL A 193 -7.04 1.80 32.96
CA VAL A 193 -8.37 1.26 32.67
C VAL A 193 -8.24 -0.20 32.21
N VAL A 194 -7.35 -0.45 31.26
CA VAL A 194 -7.15 -1.77 30.62
C VAL A 194 -6.55 -2.81 31.58
N SER A 195 -5.75 -2.35 32.55
CA SER A 195 -5.12 -3.25 33.53
C SER A 195 -6.08 -3.76 34.61
N ARG A 196 -7.29 -3.19 34.76
CA ARG A 196 -8.24 -3.59 35.81
C ARG A 196 -8.97 -4.88 35.47
N ASP A 197 -9.33 -5.64 36.50
CA ASP A 197 -10.17 -6.83 36.38
C ASP A 197 -11.65 -6.47 36.35
N GLY A 198 -12.39 -7.16 35.49
CA GLY A 198 -13.82 -6.98 35.32
C GLY A 198 -14.23 -6.96 33.85
N TRP A 199 -15.46 -7.36 33.60
CA TRP A 199 -15.97 -7.50 32.23
C TRP A 199 -15.98 -6.17 31.45
N VAL A 200 -16.29 -5.05 32.12
CA VAL A 200 -16.31 -3.72 31.49
C VAL A 200 -14.92 -3.32 31.00
N TRP A 201 -13.87 -3.55 31.80
CA TRP A 201 -12.49 -3.21 31.42
C TRP A 201 -11.96 -4.12 30.31
N LEU A 202 -12.33 -5.40 30.35
CA LEU A 202 -12.08 -6.34 29.25
C LEU A 202 -12.74 -5.87 27.95
N TRP A 203 -14.03 -5.51 28.00
CA TRP A 203 -14.77 -5.00 26.85
C TRP A 203 -14.13 -3.73 26.28
N MET A 204 -13.75 -2.77 27.14
CA MET A 204 -13.06 -1.54 26.70
C MET A 204 -11.70 -1.84 26.06
N GLY A 205 -10.87 -2.68 26.68
CA GLY A 205 -9.56 -3.06 26.15
C GLY A 205 -9.66 -3.77 24.80
N ASN A 206 -10.57 -4.75 24.69
CA ASN A 206 -10.80 -5.46 23.44
C ASN A 206 -11.42 -4.54 22.36
N SER A 207 -12.24 -3.56 22.75
CA SER A 207 -12.81 -2.56 21.84
C SER A 207 -11.72 -1.70 21.20
N VAL A 208 -10.69 -1.29 21.96
CA VAL A 208 -9.54 -0.55 21.41
C VAL A 208 -8.83 -1.37 20.34
N TRP A 209 -8.63 -2.67 20.58
CA TRP A 209 -8.00 -3.58 19.63
C TRP A 209 -8.83 -3.80 18.36
N VAL A 210 -10.12 -4.09 18.50
CA VAL A 210 -10.97 -4.33 17.33
C VAL A 210 -11.13 -3.07 16.48
N VAL A 211 -11.21 -1.88 17.09
CA VAL A 211 -11.25 -0.60 16.37
C VAL A 211 -9.94 -0.35 15.62
N GLY A 212 -8.79 -0.57 16.27
CA GLY A 212 -7.48 -0.46 15.61
C GLY A 212 -7.36 -1.37 14.40
N LEU A 213 -7.63 -2.67 14.58
CA LEU A 213 -7.54 -3.66 13.50
C LEU A 213 -8.55 -3.40 12.38
N THR A 214 -9.77 -2.94 12.71
CA THR A 214 -10.76 -2.52 11.71
C THR A 214 -10.25 -1.35 10.88
N MET A 215 -9.61 -0.37 11.52
CA MET A 215 -9.02 0.78 10.84
C MET A 215 -7.90 0.35 9.89
N TYR A 216 -7.05 -0.60 10.30
CA TYR A 216 -6.01 -1.16 9.43
C TYR A 216 -6.58 -1.75 8.13
N VAL A 217 -7.61 -2.61 8.28
CA VAL A 217 -8.27 -3.26 7.14
C VAL A 217 -8.96 -2.24 6.25
N TYR A 218 -9.66 -1.27 6.84
CA TYR A 218 -10.36 -0.22 6.09
C TYR A 218 -9.41 0.68 5.29
N VAL A 219 -8.30 1.13 5.88
CA VAL A 219 -7.31 1.96 5.18
C VAL A 219 -6.61 1.15 4.09
N THR A 220 -6.33 -0.14 4.33
CA THR A 220 -5.81 -1.04 3.29
C THR A 220 -6.76 -1.15 2.11
N TYR A 221 -8.05 -1.38 2.37
CA TYR A 221 -9.10 -1.39 1.35
C TYR A 221 -9.13 -0.07 0.57
N LEU A 222 -9.14 1.08 1.25
CA LEU A 222 -9.16 2.39 0.58
C LEU A 222 -7.95 2.60 -0.32
N GLY A 223 -6.78 2.10 0.08
CA GLY A 223 -5.58 2.15 -0.75
C GLY A 223 -5.73 1.39 -2.04
N LEU A 224 -6.04 0.10 -1.95
CA LEU A 224 -6.18 -0.72 -3.15
C LEU A 224 -7.38 -0.29 -4.02
N ASN A 225 -8.45 0.21 -3.41
CA ASN A 225 -9.61 0.76 -4.11
C ASN A 225 -9.32 2.05 -4.90
N ALA A 226 -8.17 2.71 -4.66
CA ALA A 226 -7.74 3.84 -5.47
C ALA A 226 -7.22 3.42 -6.85
N LEU A 227 -6.88 2.14 -7.04
CA LEU A 227 -6.36 1.61 -8.29
C LEU A 227 -7.53 1.29 -9.24
N PRO A 228 -7.68 2.01 -10.37
CA PRO A 228 -8.84 1.89 -11.25
C PRO A 228 -8.90 0.55 -12.01
N PHE A 229 -7.82 -0.22 -11.97
CA PHE A 229 -7.73 -1.52 -12.64
C PHE A 229 -8.01 -2.70 -11.70
N LEU A 230 -8.25 -2.45 -10.42
CA LEU A 230 -8.72 -3.48 -9.50
C LEU A 230 -10.23 -3.51 -9.49
N ILE A 231 -10.78 -4.73 -9.56
CA ILE A 231 -12.20 -5.04 -9.44
C ILE A 231 -12.42 -5.84 -8.17
N ARG A 232 -13.64 -5.75 -7.61
CA ARG A 232 -14.06 -6.51 -6.42
C ARG A 232 -13.15 -6.28 -5.21
N THR A 233 -12.67 -5.05 -5.04
CA THR A 233 -11.77 -4.67 -3.93
C THR A 233 -12.43 -4.85 -2.56
N GLU A 234 -13.76 -4.96 -2.50
CA GLU A 234 -14.55 -5.24 -1.30
C GLU A 234 -14.15 -6.56 -0.63
N LEU A 235 -13.56 -7.51 -1.39
CA LEU A 235 -13.00 -8.75 -0.82
C LEU A 235 -11.89 -8.49 0.20
N LEU A 236 -11.20 -7.34 0.13
CA LEU A 236 -10.20 -6.94 1.13
C LEU A 236 -10.80 -6.63 2.50
N LEU A 237 -12.13 -6.47 2.61
CA LEU A 237 -12.84 -6.28 3.87
C LEU A 237 -13.19 -7.61 4.56
N PHE A 238 -13.05 -8.75 3.88
CA PHE A 238 -13.38 -10.07 4.45
C PHE A 238 -12.65 -10.42 5.75
N PRO A 239 -11.39 -10.00 5.99
CA PRO A 239 -10.74 -10.19 7.29
C PRO A 239 -11.50 -9.59 8.49
N LEU A 240 -12.43 -8.64 8.26
CA LEU A 240 -13.29 -8.10 9.32
C LEU A 240 -14.25 -9.15 9.90
N LEU A 241 -14.69 -10.14 9.12
CA LEU A 241 -15.61 -11.17 9.59
C LEU A 241 -15.00 -12.04 10.71
N PRO A 242 -13.86 -12.72 10.51
CA PRO A 242 -13.22 -13.46 11.59
C PRO A 242 -12.72 -12.53 12.70
N LEU A 243 -12.36 -11.29 12.41
CA LEU A 243 -11.98 -10.29 13.43
C LEU A 243 -13.14 -9.98 14.39
N PHE A 244 -14.33 -9.70 13.88
CA PHE A 244 -15.50 -9.43 14.73
C PHE A 244 -16.00 -10.67 15.45
N ALA A 245 -15.89 -11.85 14.84
CA ALA A 245 -16.16 -13.11 15.52
C ALA A 245 -15.18 -13.34 16.67
N ALA A 246 -13.87 -13.15 16.44
CA ALA A 246 -12.83 -13.25 17.47
C ALA A 246 -13.05 -12.23 18.59
N TYR A 247 -13.45 -11.00 18.25
CA TYR A 247 -13.83 -9.99 19.24
C TYR A 247 -15.01 -10.46 20.10
N ALA A 248 -16.09 -10.96 19.52
CA ALA A 248 -17.24 -11.47 20.28
C ALA A 248 -16.85 -12.63 21.21
N VAL A 249 -16.04 -13.57 20.72
CA VAL A 249 -15.53 -14.70 21.53
C VAL A 249 -14.61 -14.21 22.65
N SER A 250 -13.77 -13.20 22.39
CA SER A 250 -12.86 -12.66 23.40
C SER A 250 -13.59 -12.07 24.61
N LEU A 251 -14.83 -11.59 24.44
CA LEU A 251 -15.66 -11.05 25.53
C LEU A 251 -16.09 -12.09 26.57
N LEU A 252 -15.84 -13.38 26.32
CA LEU A 252 -16.08 -14.48 27.27
C LEU A 252 -14.99 -14.61 28.34
N GLY A 253 -13.93 -13.80 28.29
CA GLY A 253 -12.90 -13.76 29.33
C GLY A 253 -11.46 -13.57 28.83
N PHE A 254 -11.24 -13.44 27.52
CA PHE A 254 -9.92 -13.20 26.96
C PHE A 254 -9.65 -11.71 26.77
N ASN A 255 -8.82 -11.11 27.64
CA ASN A 255 -8.41 -9.71 27.52
C ASN A 255 -7.20 -9.60 26.58
N VAL A 256 -7.46 -9.20 25.32
CA VAL A 256 -6.46 -9.09 24.25
C VAL A 256 -5.40 -8.05 24.60
N ALA A 257 -5.80 -6.92 25.17
CA ALA A 257 -4.90 -5.83 25.49
C ALA A 257 -3.93 -6.23 26.61
N ARG A 258 -4.42 -6.92 27.66
CA ARG A 258 -3.57 -7.46 28.72
C ARG A 258 -2.63 -8.54 28.19
N TRP A 259 -3.11 -9.45 27.36
CA TRP A 259 -2.27 -10.45 26.70
C TRP A 259 -1.16 -9.80 25.86
N ALA A 260 -1.45 -8.74 25.12
CA ALA A 260 -0.44 -8.01 24.37
C ALA A 260 0.60 -7.37 25.29
N LEU A 261 0.19 -6.75 26.40
CA LEU A 261 1.13 -6.21 27.40
C LEU A 261 2.02 -7.30 28.00
N GLN A 262 1.48 -8.48 28.30
CA GLN A 262 2.25 -9.65 28.74
C GLN A 262 3.31 -10.05 27.71
N VAL A 263 2.98 -10.08 26.43
CA VAL A 263 3.93 -10.42 25.36
C VAL A 263 5.07 -9.41 25.24
N TYR A 264 4.80 -8.13 25.46
CA TYR A 264 5.83 -7.08 25.34
C TYR A 264 6.67 -6.90 26.60
N PHE A 265 6.05 -6.94 27.79
CA PHE A 265 6.66 -6.53 29.05
C PHE A 265 6.73 -7.64 30.10
N GLY A 266 6.11 -8.80 29.86
CA GLY A 266 6.11 -9.92 30.80
C GLY A 266 5.31 -9.69 32.09
N SER A 267 4.43 -8.69 32.11
CA SER A 267 3.63 -8.26 33.28
C SER A 267 2.26 -8.93 33.38
#